data_AF-A0A0B8PSG5-F1
#
_entry.id   AF-A0A0B8PSG5-F1
#
_cell.length_a   1.000
_cell.length_b   1.000
_cell.length_c   1.000
_cell.angle_alpha   90.00
_cell.angle_beta   90.00
_cell.angle_gamma   90.00
#
_symmetry.space_group_name_H-M   'P 1'
#
loop_
_entity.id
_entity.type
_entity.pdbx_description
1 polymer ?
#
loop_
_entity_poly.entity_id
_entity_poly.type
_entity_poly.pdbx_seq_one_letter_code
_entity_poly.pdbx_strand_id
1 'polypeptide(L)'
;MEADVADPVGSTQPKGFSPIGPKARNLNSVQETVSGSNQLTHWETLGLFNAALPNTPENLPKTPVFDTESGASNLTDDELLDYAKAYLDVNCAHCHRTEGKAASNPFKFEYWRDGIDQMGICARGITFHKGPSPYVIVPGDADNSVLHYRINVDNGNMMPELGRHVVHKEGVALIRDWINSIDAGSWNCVE
;
A
#
# COMPACT_ATOMS: atom_id res chain seq x y z
N MET A 1 19.98 16.41 -14.82
CA MET A 1 19.14 15.30 -14.34
C MET A 1 19.11 15.39 -12.83
N GLU A 2 17.95 15.30 -12.19
CA GLU A 2 17.93 15.12 -10.74
C GLU A 2 18.63 13.81 -10.41
N ALA A 3 19.40 13.77 -9.32
CA ALA A 3 20.09 12.56 -8.90
C ALA A 3 19.08 11.49 -8.49
N ASP A 4 19.42 10.22 -8.74
CA ASP A 4 18.66 9.09 -8.24
C ASP A 4 18.59 9.13 -6.71
N VAL A 5 17.46 8.66 -6.17
CA VAL A 5 17.23 8.57 -4.73
C VAL A 5 17.28 7.10 -4.33
N ALA A 6 18.11 6.78 -3.35
CA ALA A 6 18.13 5.45 -2.74
C ALA A 6 16.96 5.31 -1.75
N ASP A 7 16.21 4.23 -1.86
CA ASP A 7 15.24 3.82 -0.84
C ASP A 7 15.95 3.16 0.36
N PRO A 8 15.25 2.96 1.50
CA PRO A 8 15.81 2.27 2.66
C PRO A 8 16.41 0.87 2.43
N VAL A 9 16.06 0.19 1.33
CA VAL A 9 16.64 -1.12 0.96
C VAL A 9 17.76 -1.00 -0.07
N GLY A 10 18.20 0.23 -0.36
CA GLY A 10 19.33 0.52 -1.25
C GLY A 10 19.00 0.50 -2.74
N SER A 11 17.72 0.38 -3.12
CA SER A 11 17.30 0.50 -4.51
C SER A 11 17.33 1.96 -4.94
N THR A 12 18.02 2.27 -6.03
CA THR A 12 18.04 3.63 -6.58
C THR A 12 16.97 3.78 -7.65
N GLN A 13 16.19 4.86 -7.56
CA GLN A 13 15.17 5.20 -8.54
C GLN A 13 15.25 6.69 -8.91
N PRO A 14 14.92 7.06 -10.15
CA PRO A 14 14.82 8.46 -10.54
C PRO A 14 13.80 9.19 -9.66
N LYS A 15 14.14 10.40 -9.22
CA LYS A 15 13.22 11.25 -8.47
C LYS A 15 12.03 11.64 -9.35
N GLY A 16 10.82 11.56 -8.78
CA GLY A 16 9.58 11.98 -9.43
C GLY A 16 8.58 10.85 -9.67
N PHE A 17 7.66 11.07 -10.60
CA PHE A 17 6.66 10.07 -10.98
C PHE A 17 7.27 9.12 -12.01
N SER A 18 7.43 7.86 -11.62
CA SER A 18 7.68 6.76 -12.54
C SER A 18 6.49 5.80 -12.40
N PRO A 19 5.81 5.42 -13.50
CA PRO A 19 4.76 4.42 -13.45
C PRO A 19 5.32 3.16 -12.81
N ILE A 20 4.68 2.65 -11.75
CA ILE A 20 5.13 1.39 -11.19
C ILE A 20 4.65 0.28 -12.12
N GLY A 21 5.59 -0.38 -12.79
CA GLY A 21 5.33 -1.55 -13.62
C GLY A 21 4.84 -2.76 -12.80
N PRO A 22 4.58 -3.90 -13.45
CA PRO A 22 4.21 -5.12 -12.75
C PRO A 22 5.26 -5.45 -11.67
N LYS A 23 4.80 -5.62 -10.43
CA LYS A 23 5.65 -6.01 -9.31
C LYS A 23 5.66 -7.53 -9.22
N ALA A 24 6.83 -8.14 -9.14
CA ALA A 24 6.96 -9.60 -9.08
C ALA A 24 6.10 -10.24 -7.99
N ARG A 25 5.97 -9.58 -6.82
CA ARG A 25 5.11 -10.03 -5.71
C ARG A 25 3.62 -10.15 -6.04
N ASN A 26 3.11 -9.34 -6.98
CA ASN A 26 1.72 -9.41 -7.43
C ASN A 26 1.53 -10.56 -8.43
N LEU A 27 2.61 -10.97 -9.10
CA LEU A 27 2.65 -12.08 -10.04
C LEU A 27 3.04 -13.40 -9.38
N ASN A 28 3.49 -13.39 -8.12
CA ASN A 28 3.83 -14.62 -7.40
C ASN A 28 2.57 -15.30 -6.86
N SER A 29 1.69 -15.73 -7.76
CA SER A 29 0.42 -16.37 -7.43
C SER A 29 0.11 -17.47 -8.44
N VAL A 30 -0.63 -18.48 -7.96
CA VAL A 30 -1.22 -19.50 -8.81
C VAL A 30 -2.39 -18.87 -9.56
N GLN A 31 -2.41 -19.03 -10.88
CA GLN A 31 -3.42 -18.42 -11.75
C GLN A 31 -4.07 -19.51 -12.61
N GLU A 32 -5.41 -19.57 -12.58
CA GLU A 32 -6.17 -20.51 -13.42
C GLU A 32 -5.92 -20.28 -14.92
N THR A 33 -5.66 -19.03 -15.30
CA THR A 33 -5.33 -18.64 -16.68
C THR A 33 -4.05 -19.26 -17.22
N VAL A 34 -3.18 -19.79 -16.35
CA VAL A 34 -1.96 -20.54 -16.71
C VAL A 34 -2.05 -22.00 -16.23
N SER A 35 -3.26 -22.57 -16.27
CA SER A 35 -3.53 -23.96 -15.92
C SER A 35 -3.13 -24.33 -14.48
N GLY A 36 -3.37 -23.41 -13.54
CA GLY A 36 -3.03 -23.62 -12.13
C GLY A 36 -1.54 -23.56 -11.83
N SER A 37 -0.72 -23.02 -12.75
CA SER A 37 0.70 -22.75 -12.49
C SER A 37 0.91 -21.40 -11.81
N ASN A 38 2.08 -21.22 -11.19
CA ASN A 38 2.51 -19.91 -10.73
C ASN A 38 2.84 -19.01 -11.93
N GLN A 39 2.35 -17.77 -11.92
CA GLN A 39 2.51 -16.85 -13.05
C GLN A 39 3.98 -16.49 -13.35
N LEU A 40 4.85 -16.39 -12.33
CA LEU A 40 6.29 -16.15 -12.54
C LEU A 40 6.97 -17.36 -13.19
N THR A 41 6.68 -18.57 -12.72
CA THR A 41 7.21 -19.81 -13.32
C THR A 41 6.72 -20.00 -14.75
N HIS A 42 5.47 -19.63 -15.02
CA HIS A 42 4.94 -19.64 -16.38
C HIS A 42 5.70 -18.70 -17.31
N TRP A 43 6.00 -17.47 -16.86
CA TRP A 43 6.79 -16.51 -17.64
C TRP A 43 8.24 -16.93 -17.84
N GLU A 44 8.85 -17.58 -16.84
CA GLU A 44 10.17 -18.19 -16.98
C GLU A 44 10.17 -19.29 -18.06
N THR A 45 9.15 -20.15 -18.07
CA THR A 45 8.98 -21.21 -19.08
C THR A 45 8.81 -20.64 -20.49
N LEU A 46 8.17 -19.47 -20.62
CA LEU A 46 8.02 -18.76 -21.89
C LEU A 46 9.31 -18.01 -22.33
N GLY A 47 10.35 -17.98 -21.49
CA GLY A 47 11.59 -17.27 -21.79
C GLY A 47 11.45 -15.75 -21.76
N LEU A 48 10.52 -15.21 -20.96
CA LEU A 48 10.28 -13.76 -20.86
C LEU A 48 11.27 -13.02 -19.96
N PHE A 49 12.13 -13.73 -19.24
CA PHE A 49 13.14 -13.15 -18.36
C PHE A 49 14.54 -13.24 -18.96
N ASN A 50 15.37 -12.23 -18.73
CA ASN A 50 16.77 -12.22 -19.14
C ASN A 50 17.65 -13.16 -18.30
N ALA A 51 17.15 -13.60 -17.14
CA ALA A 51 17.79 -14.52 -16.22
C ALA A 51 16.73 -15.38 -15.53
N ALA A 52 17.14 -16.55 -15.02
CA ALA A 52 16.26 -17.40 -14.23
C ALA A 52 15.79 -16.70 -12.95
N LEU A 53 14.66 -17.16 -12.41
CA LEU A 53 14.16 -16.72 -11.11
C LEU A 53 15.22 -17.01 -10.03
N PRO A 54 15.46 -16.05 -9.11
CA PRO A 54 16.51 -16.21 -8.11
C PRO A 54 16.18 -17.25 -7.03
N ASN A 55 14.92 -17.68 -6.94
CA ASN A 55 14.46 -18.70 -6.01
C ASN A 55 13.16 -19.35 -6.52
N THR A 56 12.68 -20.38 -5.84
CA THR A 56 11.38 -20.99 -6.11
C THR A 56 10.23 -20.06 -5.68
N PRO A 57 9.04 -20.17 -6.29
CA PRO A 57 7.89 -19.32 -5.97
C PRO A 57 7.54 -19.20 -4.48
N GLU A 58 7.73 -20.27 -3.71
CA GLU A 58 7.42 -20.31 -2.27
C GLU A 58 8.34 -19.40 -1.45
N ASN A 59 9.55 -19.14 -1.95
CA ASN A 59 10.56 -18.31 -1.30
C ASN A 59 10.69 -16.92 -1.96
N LEU A 60 9.91 -16.64 -3.00
CA LEU A 60 9.84 -15.33 -3.61
C LEU A 60 8.84 -14.44 -2.87
N PRO A 61 9.04 -13.11 -2.82
CA PRO A 61 8.05 -12.20 -2.27
C PRO A 61 6.68 -12.41 -2.92
N LYS A 62 5.62 -12.38 -2.12
CA LYS A 62 4.24 -12.57 -2.55
C LYS A 62 3.35 -11.56 -1.83
N THR A 63 2.40 -11.00 -2.55
CA THR A 63 1.32 -10.21 -1.96
C THR A 63 0.14 -11.13 -1.64
N PRO A 64 -0.49 -11.02 -0.46
CA PRO A 64 -1.62 -11.87 -0.10
C PRO A 64 -2.82 -11.57 -1.02
N VAL A 65 -3.65 -12.59 -1.26
CA VAL A 65 -4.86 -12.47 -2.09
C VAL A 65 -6.04 -12.22 -1.15
N PHE A 66 -6.61 -11.02 -1.21
CA PHE A 66 -7.72 -10.64 -0.35
C PHE A 66 -9.04 -11.21 -0.90
N ASP A 67 -9.75 -11.94 -0.05
CA ASP A 67 -11.10 -12.42 -0.34
C ASP A 67 -12.12 -11.33 -0.01
N THR A 68 -12.61 -10.65 -1.05
CA THR A 68 -13.59 -9.58 -0.91
C THR A 68 -14.96 -10.07 -0.46
N GLU A 69 -15.29 -11.36 -0.64
CA GLU A 69 -16.58 -11.91 -0.21
C GLU A 69 -16.58 -12.19 1.29
N SER A 70 -15.51 -12.79 1.80
CA SER A 70 -15.32 -13.03 3.23
C SER A 70 -15.04 -11.75 4.01
N GLY A 71 -14.43 -10.74 3.37
CA GLY A 71 -14.08 -9.48 3.99
C GLY A 71 -13.00 -9.63 5.07
N ALA A 72 -12.93 -8.65 5.98
CA ALA A 72 -11.86 -8.55 6.98
C ALA A 72 -12.23 -9.14 8.36
N SER A 73 -13.46 -9.61 8.57
CA SER A 73 -14.00 -9.89 9.91
C SER A 73 -13.33 -11.04 10.68
N ASN A 74 -12.63 -11.93 9.99
CA ASN A 74 -11.96 -13.09 10.58
C ASN A 74 -10.43 -12.97 10.54
N LEU A 75 -9.90 -11.82 10.13
CA LEU A 75 -8.47 -11.59 10.05
C LEU A 75 -7.91 -11.21 11.41
N THR A 76 -6.71 -11.70 11.69
CA THR A 76 -5.87 -11.19 12.79
C THR A 76 -5.37 -9.77 12.48
N ASP A 77 -4.90 -9.05 13.50
CA ASP A 77 -4.33 -7.71 13.32
C ASP A 77 -3.13 -7.69 12.35
N ASP A 78 -2.31 -8.74 12.38
CA ASP A 78 -1.16 -8.91 11.47
C ASP A 78 -1.61 -9.15 10.02
N GLU A 79 -2.65 -9.96 9.81
CA GLU A 79 -3.23 -10.18 8.47
C GLU A 79 -3.89 -8.91 7.95
N LEU A 80 -4.66 -8.20 8.79
CA LEU A 80 -5.24 -6.89 8.44
C LEU A 80 -4.16 -5.91 8.00
N LEU A 81 -3.06 -5.83 8.75
CA LEU A 81 -1.93 -5.00 8.39
C LEU A 81 -1.31 -5.42 7.04
N ASP A 82 -1.09 -6.72 6.81
CA ASP A 82 -0.49 -7.20 5.56
C ASP A 82 -1.36 -6.85 4.34
N TYR A 83 -2.68 -7.05 4.43
CA TYR A 83 -3.62 -6.64 3.39
C TYR A 83 -3.70 -5.12 3.23
N ALA A 84 -3.70 -4.35 4.33
CA ALA A 84 -3.70 -2.90 4.28
C ALA A 84 -2.44 -2.35 3.59
N LYS A 85 -1.27 -2.90 3.91
CA LYS A 85 -0.01 -2.57 3.23
C LYS A 85 -0.08 -2.90 1.75
N ALA A 86 -0.63 -4.06 1.38
CA ALA A 86 -0.79 -4.44 -0.03
C ALA A 86 -1.68 -3.45 -0.79
N TYR A 87 -2.82 -3.07 -0.19
CA TYR A 87 -3.75 -2.11 -0.77
C TYR A 87 -3.13 -0.72 -0.94
N LEU A 88 -2.48 -0.21 0.10
CA LEU A 88 -1.83 1.11 0.09
C LEU A 88 -0.62 1.14 -0.85
N ASP A 89 0.10 0.03 -0.99
CA ASP A 89 1.22 -0.08 -1.92
C ASP A 89 0.78 -0.01 -3.38
N VAL A 90 -0.33 -0.68 -3.73
CA VAL A 90 -0.88 -0.65 -5.08
C VAL A 90 -1.51 0.71 -5.38
N ASN A 91 -2.22 1.31 -4.43
CA ASN A 91 -3.01 2.52 -4.71
C ASN A 91 -2.27 3.83 -4.39
N CYS A 92 -1.30 3.83 -3.48
CA CYS A 92 -0.76 5.07 -2.90
C CYS A 92 0.78 5.17 -2.99
N ALA A 93 1.52 4.06 -2.91
CA ALA A 93 2.99 4.09 -2.91
C ALA A 93 3.60 4.61 -4.22
N HIS A 94 2.83 4.71 -5.31
CA HIS A 94 3.23 5.43 -6.53
C HIS A 94 3.73 6.85 -6.24
N CYS A 95 3.03 7.57 -5.36
CA CYS A 95 3.38 8.93 -4.97
C CYS A 95 3.99 9.00 -3.57
N HIS A 96 3.50 8.17 -2.63
CA HIS A 96 3.90 8.15 -1.23
C HIS A 96 5.02 7.12 -1.00
N ARG A 97 6.15 7.35 -1.67
CA ARG A 97 7.41 6.59 -1.52
C ARG A 97 8.60 7.55 -1.44
N THR A 98 9.79 7.06 -1.12
CA THR A 98 11.00 7.90 -0.88
C THR A 98 11.34 8.83 -2.05
N GLU A 99 11.18 8.33 -3.27
CA GLU A 99 11.49 8.98 -4.55
C GLU A 99 10.26 9.64 -5.19
N GLY A 100 9.07 9.36 -4.65
CA GLY A 100 7.78 9.73 -5.24
C GLY A 100 7.45 11.22 -5.11
N LYS A 101 6.46 11.67 -5.87
CA LYS A 101 6.02 13.09 -5.87
C LYS A 101 5.57 13.59 -4.49
N ALA A 102 5.08 12.70 -3.62
CA ALA A 102 4.66 13.03 -2.26
C ALA A 102 5.70 12.62 -1.21
N ALA A 103 6.97 12.46 -1.59
CA ALA A 103 8.06 12.04 -0.70
C ALA A 103 8.24 12.96 0.52
N SER A 104 7.93 14.26 0.38
CA SER A 104 8.00 15.24 1.47
C SER A 104 6.97 15.00 2.58
N ASN A 105 5.97 14.16 2.35
CA ASN A 105 5.04 13.79 3.41
C ASN A 105 5.74 12.88 4.43
N PRO A 106 5.36 12.97 5.72
CA PRO A 106 5.99 12.20 6.79
C PRO A 106 5.60 10.71 6.80
N PHE A 107 4.97 10.22 5.73
CA PHE A 107 4.51 8.84 5.61
C PHE A 107 4.79 8.26 4.23
N LYS A 108 4.80 6.93 4.20
CA LYS A 108 5.21 6.06 3.11
C LYS A 108 4.33 4.81 3.11
N PHE A 109 4.08 4.25 1.93
CA PHE A 109 3.11 3.15 1.75
C PHE A 109 3.66 1.94 1.00
N GLU A 110 4.99 1.86 0.79
CA GLU A 110 5.59 0.69 0.15
C GLU A 110 5.38 -0.58 0.97
N TYR A 111 4.93 -1.65 0.32
CA TYR A 111 4.57 -2.93 0.96
C TYR A 111 5.71 -3.55 1.79
N TRP A 112 6.95 -3.40 1.33
CA TRP A 112 8.13 -4.03 1.91
C TRP A 112 8.67 -3.34 3.16
N ARG A 113 8.15 -2.15 3.52
CA ARG A 113 8.60 -1.45 4.74
C ARG A 113 8.19 -2.23 5.98
N ASP A 114 9.07 -2.26 6.97
CA ASP A 114 8.78 -2.92 8.24
C ASP A 114 7.85 -2.05 9.11
N GLY A 115 6.96 -2.70 9.86
CA GLY A 115 6.09 -2.03 10.83
C GLY A 115 5.10 -1.02 10.21
N ILE A 116 4.65 -0.08 11.05
CA ILE A 116 3.60 0.91 10.76
C ILE A 116 4.00 2.35 11.13
N ASP A 117 5.17 2.55 11.71
CA ASP A 117 5.69 3.84 12.18
C ASP A 117 5.77 4.87 11.06
N GLN A 118 6.10 4.44 9.85
CA GLN A 118 6.19 5.29 8.66
C GLN A 118 4.88 5.37 7.87
N MET A 119 3.77 4.77 8.34
CA MET A 119 2.50 4.80 7.62
C MET A 119 1.66 6.05 7.92
N GLY A 120 2.14 6.92 8.82
CA GLY A 120 1.50 8.20 9.12
C GLY A 120 0.60 8.17 10.35
N ILE A 121 0.83 7.24 11.28
CA ILE A 121 0.12 7.20 12.55
C ILE A 121 0.44 8.44 13.38
N CYS A 122 -0.60 9.17 13.79
CA CYS A 122 -0.49 10.49 14.43
C CYS A 122 0.33 11.53 13.63
N ALA A 123 0.62 11.25 12.35
CA ALA A 123 1.41 12.16 11.55
C ALA A 123 0.53 13.32 11.08
N ARG A 124 0.94 14.55 11.39
CA ARG A 124 0.31 15.75 10.83
C ARG A 124 0.84 15.99 9.44
N GLY A 125 0.02 16.52 8.56
CA GLY A 125 0.51 16.98 7.28
C GLY A 125 -0.05 18.31 6.86
N ILE A 126 0.83 19.01 6.15
CA ILE A 126 0.71 20.42 5.83
C ILE A 126 -0.53 20.69 4.94
N THR A 127 -0.98 19.68 4.19
CA THR A 127 -2.12 19.78 3.26
C THR A 127 -3.41 19.17 3.80
N PHE A 128 -3.46 18.67 5.04
CA PHE A 128 -4.60 17.88 5.56
C PHE A 128 -5.69 18.68 6.27
N HIS A 129 -5.66 20.01 6.21
CA HIS A 129 -6.69 20.91 6.75
C HIS A 129 -8.12 20.70 6.19
N LYS A 130 -8.31 19.75 5.26
CA LYS A 130 -9.59 19.43 4.61
C LYS A 130 -10.16 18.06 5.01
N GLY A 131 -9.57 17.39 6.00
CA GLY A 131 -10.06 16.11 6.51
C GLY A 131 -10.69 16.22 7.90
N PRO A 132 -11.17 15.09 8.46
CA PRO A 132 -11.90 15.06 9.72
C PRO A 132 -11.01 15.36 10.95
N SER A 133 -9.68 15.26 10.82
CA SER A 133 -8.70 15.58 11.86
C SER A 133 -7.39 16.10 11.24
N PRO A 134 -6.43 16.61 12.03
CA PRO A 134 -5.12 17.01 11.49
C PRO A 134 -4.19 15.82 11.19
N TYR A 135 -4.59 14.59 11.54
CA TYR A 135 -3.74 13.40 11.46
C TYR A 135 -4.06 12.53 10.26
N VAL A 136 -3.01 11.97 9.64
CA VAL A 136 -3.15 11.02 8.52
C VAL A 136 -3.91 9.77 8.96
N ILE A 137 -3.48 9.16 10.06
CA ILE A 137 -4.16 8.05 10.74
C ILE A 137 -4.29 8.39 12.23
N VAL A 138 -5.51 8.25 12.74
CA VAL A 138 -5.84 8.26 14.16
C VAL A 138 -6.04 6.79 14.59
N PRO A 139 -5.15 6.23 15.43
CA PRO A 139 -5.28 4.86 15.94
C PRO A 139 -6.65 4.58 16.55
N GLY A 140 -7.28 3.47 16.16
CA GLY A 140 -8.59 3.08 16.69
C GLY A 140 -9.76 3.92 16.16
N ASP A 141 -9.53 4.91 15.29
CA ASP A 141 -10.56 5.84 14.82
C ASP A 141 -10.41 6.14 13.31
N ALA A 142 -10.90 5.21 12.49
CA ALA A 142 -10.92 5.36 11.04
C ALA A 142 -11.78 6.55 10.57
N ASP A 143 -12.84 6.90 11.29
CA ASP A 143 -13.74 7.97 10.88
C ASP A 143 -13.09 9.36 11.05
N ASN A 144 -12.20 9.51 12.04
CA ASN A 144 -11.37 10.70 12.21
C ASN A 144 -10.01 10.63 11.48
N SER A 145 -9.73 9.57 10.72
CA SER A 145 -8.49 9.43 9.95
C SER A 145 -8.58 10.06 8.55
N VAL A 146 -7.66 10.98 8.22
CA VAL A 146 -7.62 11.62 6.90
C VAL A 146 -7.41 10.60 5.77
N LEU A 147 -6.56 9.58 5.99
CA LEU A 147 -6.32 8.53 5.01
C LEU A 147 -7.63 7.86 4.58
N HIS A 148 -8.42 7.38 5.54
CA HIS A 148 -9.69 6.70 5.30
C HIS A 148 -10.72 7.64 4.65
N TYR A 149 -10.86 8.88 5.14
CA TYR A 149 -11.74 9.87 4.51
C TYR A 149 -11.43 10.08 3.02
N ARG A 150 -10.15 10.29 2.66
CA ARG A 150 -9.76 10.61 1.28
C ARG A 150 -9.97 9.43 0.32
N ILE A 151 -9.84 8.19 0.77
CA ILE A 151 -10.14 7.02 -0.07
C ILE A 151 -11.65 6.74 -0.20
N ASN A 152 -12.47 7.31 0.69
CA ASN A 152 -13.93 7.09 0.73
C ASN A 152 -14.77 8.19 0.03
N VAL A 153 -14.15 9.28 -0.42
CA VAL A 153 -14.84 10.34 -1.19
C VAL A 153 -14.47 10.33 -2.67
N ASP A 154 -15.29 10.96 -3.50
CA ASP A 154 -15.15 11.10 -4.95
C ASP A 154 -15.12 12.58 -5.42
N ASN A 155 -14.87 13.51 -4.49
CA ASN A 155 -14.75 14.94 -4.75
C ASN A 155 -13.28 15.40 -4.83
N GLY A 156 -13.03 16.71 -4.89
CA GLY A 156 -11.67 17.28 -4.96
C GLY A 156 -10.74 16.97 -3.79
N ASN A 157 -11.21 16.29 -2.73
CA ASN A 157 -10.38 15.79 -1.64
C ASN A 157 -9.97 14.33 -1.80
N MET A 158 -10.45 13.63 -2.84
CA MET A 158 -10.22 12.20 -3.02
C MET A 158 -8.74 11.84 -3.18
N MET A 159 -8.40 10.61 -2.78
CA MET A 159 -7.16 9.93 -3.15
C MET A 159 -7.45 8.51 -3.65
N PRO A 160 -6.72 8.00 -4.66
CA PRO A 160 -5.74 8.72 -5.48
C PRO A 160 -6.36 9.85 -6.30
N GLU A 161 -5.62 10.93 -6.55
CA GLU A 161 -6.09 12.09 -7.34
C GLU A 161 -6.26 11.76 -8.84
N LEU A 162 -5.59 10.72 -9.31
CA LEU A 162 -5.56 10.28 -10.71
C LEU A 162 -5.88 8.79 -10.77
N GLY A 163 -6.51 8.36 -11.86
CA GLY A 163 -6.78 6.94 -12.11
C GLY A 163 -7.93 6.35 -11.27
N ARG A 164 -8.70 7.18 -10.57
CA ARG A 164 -9.88 6.78 -9.80
C ARG A 164 -11.07 7.70 -10.10
N HIS A 165 -12.22 7.09 -10.40
CA HIS A 165 -13.51 7.77 -10.57
C HIS A 165 -14.62 7.23 -9.68
N VAL A 166 -14.36 6.14 -8.95
CA VAL A 166 -15.32 5.46 -8.08
C VAL A 166 -14.65 5.08 -6.77
N VAL A 167 -15.43 4.97 -5.70
CA VAL A 167 -14.97 4.45 -4.41
C VAL A 167 -14.82 2.93 -4.48
N HIS A 168 -13.64 2.42 -4.16
CA HIS A 168 -13.41 0.99 -3.99
C HIS A 168 -13.82 0.57 -2.56
N LYS A 169 -15.07 0.12 -2.42
CA LYS A 169 -15.74 -0.05 -1.13
C LYS A 169 -15.05 -1.08 -0.24
N GLU A 170 -14.59 -2.16 -0.85
CA GLU A 170 -13.92 -3.29 -0.21
C GLU A 170 -12.57 -2.83 0.38
N GLY A 171 -11.79 -2.06 -0.40
CA GLY A 171 -10.54 -1.48 0.09
C GLY A 171 -10.74 -0.40 1.16
N VAL A 172 -11.82 0.39 1.07
CA VAL A 172 -12.19 1.34 2.14
C VAL A 172 -12.51 0.60 3.44
N ALA A 173 -13.32 -0.46 3.37
CA ALA A 173 -13.66 -1.28 4.53
C ALA A 173 -12.41 -1.93 5.15
N LEU A 174 -11.53 -2.52 4.33
CA LEU A 174 -10.26 -3.08 4.78
C LEU A 174 -9.40 -2.05 5.53
N ILE A 175 -9.25 -0.85 4.99
CA ILE A 175 -8.44 0.20 5.64
C ILE A 175 -9.11 0.72 6.91
N ARG A 176 -10.45 0.79 6.96
CA ARG A 176 -11.18 1.09 8.19
C ARG A 176 -10.89 0.05 9.27
N ASP A 177 -11.03 -1.23 8.94
CA ASP A 177 -10.86 -2.33 9.89
C ASP A 177 -9.42 -2.37 10.42
N TRP A 178 -8.44 -2.20 9.54
CA TRP A 178 -7.03 -2.07 9.95
C TRP A 178 -6.78 -0.86 10.85
N ILE A 179 -7.26 0.34 10.53
CA ILE A 179 -7.03 1.51 11.39
C ILE A 179 -7.66 1.30 12.77
N ASN A 180 -8.85 0.69 12.81
CA ASN A 180 -9.56 0.41 14.04
C ASN A 180 -8.91 -0.71 14.87
N SER A 181 -8.08 -1.57 14.28
CA SER A 181 -7.32 -2.58 15.00
C SER A 181 -6.03 -2.06 15.64
N ILE A 182 -5.56 -0.86 15.26
CA ILE A 182 -4.37 -0.26 15.85
C ILE A 182 -4.65 0.10 17.32
N ASP A 183 -3.87 -0.45 18.25
CA ASP A 183 -3.94 -0.11 19.67
C ASP A 183 -3.68 1.38 19.91
N ALA A 184 -4.73 2.12 20.27
CA ALA A 184 -4.64 3.54 20.57
C ALA A 184 -3.77 3.85 21.80
N GLY A 185 -3.63 2.93 22.75
CA GLY A 185 -2.80 3.12 23.94
C GLY A 185 -1.30 3.18 23.64
N SER A 186 -0.88 2.66 22.48
CA SER A 186 0.51 2.64 22.04
C SER A 186 0.96 3.93 21.33
N TRP A 187 0.06 4.90 21.12
CA TRP A 187 0.33 6.12 20.34
C TRP A 187 -0.15 7.38 21.04
N ASN A 188 0.57 8.48 20.85
CA ASN A 188 0.21 9.79 21.40
C ASN A 188 0.06 10.83 20.30
N CYS A 189 -1.19 11.05 19.85
CA CYS A 189 -1.54 12.07 18.88
C CYS A 189 -1.72 13.42 19.61
N VAL A 190 -0.62 14.13 19.86
CA VAL A 190 -0.64 15.42 20.59
C VAL A 190 -1.11 16.56 19.68
N GLU A 191 -2.15 17.28 20.13
CA GLU A 191 -2.75 18.43 19.42
C GLU A 191 -1.75 19.53 19.00
#